data_AF-A0A834EXP7-F1
#
_entry.id   AF-A0A834EXP7-F1
#
_cell.length_a   1.000
_cell.length_b   1.000
_cell.length_c   1.000
_cell.angle_alpha   90.00
_cell.angle_beta   90.00
_cell.angle_gamma   90.00
#
_symmetry.space_group_name_H-M   'P 1'
#
loop_
_entity.id
_entity.type
_entity.pdbx_description
1 polymer ?
#
loop_
_entity_poly.entity_id
_entity_poly.type
_entity_poly.pdbx_seq_one_letter_code
_entity_poly.pdbx_strand_id
1 'polypeptide(L)'
;MSSGDEGPGGQKGAPGAAATLCGLYHEAGQQLRRLQDQLAARDALIERLRARLAALEGDAAPSLVDALLEQVARFREQLQQREGGAVEAALRQEIERLSEQLEEKEREAQRRASQPGHAREREVALLRRQVAEQERARAASDVLCRSLAGETHQLRRTLAATAHMCQHLAKCLDARQGAEGEQSPEPGRAGREASVQAAIERLREENRLLKQKVTHILVYKDDFLSERADRERAQGRIQELEDQLAALQRQASRGQDPQKPGSCRTHTGAQPPKYSETDALELPAPAGQRPGTGSQCLAAPGEGGRPGGAAQSGQGELQCPHCLQGFGDEQGEELLRHAAECCL
;
A
#
# COMPACT_ATOMS: atom_id res chain seq x y z
N MET A 1 -18.27 32.42 141.86
CA MET A 1 -18.93 31.25 142.47
C MET A 1 -18.36 29.99 141.84
N SER A 2 -18.14 29.00 142.69
CA SER A 2 -18.02 27.55 142.48
C SER A 2 -17.16 26.95 141.35
N SER A 3 -15.96 26.53 141.75
CA SER A 3 -15.53 25.12 141.99
C SER A 3 -16.26 23.93 141.34
N GLY A 4 -15.44 22.92 140.97
CA GLY A 4 -15.72 21.48 140.92
C GLY A 4 -15.68 20.94 139.48
N ASP A 5 -14.60 20.39 138.94
CA ASP A 5 -13.77 19.23 139.34
C ASP A 5 -14.56 17.92 139.42
N GLU A 6 -14.19 16.97 138.54
CA GLU A 6 -14.02 15.53 138.82
C GLU A 6 -13.35 14.86 137.60
N GLY A 7 -12.11 14.38 137.79
CA GLY A 7 -11.52 13.29 136.99
C GLY A 7 -12.14 11.92 137.40
N PRO A 8 -11.52 10.75 137.16
CA PRO A 8 -10.23 10.45 136.52
C PRO A 8 -10.27 9.22 135.57
N GLY A 9 -9.18 8.92 134.84
CA GLY A 9 -9.05 7.63 134.16
C GLY A 9 -7.89 7.56 133.17
N GLY A 10 -6.74 7.06 133.63
CA GLY A 10 -5.51 7.05 132.86
C GLY A 10 -5.47 6.04 131.70
N GLN A 11 -4.54 6.29 130.77
CA GLN A 11 -3.63 5.28 130.24
C GLN A 11 -2.35 5.95 129.70
N LYS A 12 -1.22 5.49 130.22
CA LYS A 12 0.15 5.77 129.75
C LYS A 12 0.29 5.29 128.31
N GLY A 13 0.38 6.21 127.35
CA GLY A 13 0.87 5.95 125.99
C GLY A 13 2.32 6.41 125.87
N ALA A 14 3.21 5.55 125.40
CA ALA A 14 4.66 5.78 125.38
C ALA A 14 5.10 6.96 124.48
N PRO A 15 5.94 7.89 124.96
CA PRO A 15 6.39 9.07 124.19
C PRO A 15 7.31 8.72 123.00
N GLY A 16 7.86 7.51 122.94
CA GLY A 16 8.72 7.06 121.82
C GLY A 16 7.96 6.71 120.54
N ALA A 17 6.72 6.22 120.63
CA ALA A 17 5.94 5.79 119.46
C ALA A 17 5.39 7.00 118.65
N ALA A 18 5.09 8.11 119.32
CA ALA A 18 4.65 9.34 118.67
C ALA A 18 5.80 10.02 117.90
N ALA A 19 7.02 9.99 118.44
CA ALA A 19 8.20 10.58 117.80
C ALA A 19 8.65 9.79 116.56
N THR A 20 8.61 8.45 116.60
CA THR A 20 8.91 7.62 115.42
C THR A 20 7.86 7.80 114.33
N LEU A 21 6.58 7.89 114.67
CA LEU A 21 5.51 8.22 113.71
C LEU A 21 5.73 9.60 113.09
N CYS A 22 6.05 10.63 113.88
CA CYS A 22 6.35 11.97 113.35
C CYS A 22 7.56 11.97 112.41
N GLY A 23 8.60 11.18 112.71
CA GLY A 23 9.76 10.98 111.83
C GLY A 23 9.38 10.34 110.50
N LEU A 24 8.56 9.28 110.52
CA LEU A 24 8.07 8.60 109.31
C LEU A 24 7.18 9.50 108.45
N TYR A 25 6.29 10.31 109.06
CA TYR A 25 5.49 11.30 108.33
C TYR A 25 6.37 12.39 107.69
N HIS A 26 7.41 12.83 108.39
CA HIS A 26 8.35 13.80 107.85
C HIS A 26 9.17 13.21 106.68
N GLU A 27 9.61 11.96 106.81
CA GLU A 27 10.35 11.23 105.78
C GLU A 27 9.47 10.94 104.55
N ALA A 28 8.23 10.48 104.73
CA ALA A 28 7.25 10.34 103.65
C ALA A 28 6.98 11.69 102.96
N GLY A 29 6.89 12.78 103.72
CA GLY A 29 6.76 14.14 103.18
C GLY A 29 7.99 14.59 102.38
N GLN A 30 9.20 14.22 102.80
CA GLN A 30 10.42 14.48 102.03
C GLN A 30 10.49 13.63 100.76
N GLN A 31 10.07 12.36 100.80
CA GLN A 31 9.99 11.48 99.63
C GLN A 31 8.99 12.00 98.60
N LEU A 32 7.81 12.47 99.05
CA LEU A 32 6.82 13.12 98.19
C LEU A 32 7.39 14.36 97.50
N ARG A 33 8.10 15.22 98.23
CA ARG A 33 8.76 16.40 97.64
C ARG A 33 9.79 16.02 96.57
N ARG A 34 10.65 15.03 96.85
CA ARG A 34 11.64 14.54 95.86
C ARG A 34 10.99 13.99 94.59
N LEU A 35 9.87 13.25 94.73
CA LEU A 35 9.13 12.74 93.59
C LEU A 35 8.44 13.86 92.80
N GLN A 36 7.90 14.88 93.49
CA GLN A 36 7.32 16.06 92.84
C GLN A 36 8.39 16.84 92.03
N ASP A 37 9.58 17.04 92.58
CA ASP A 37 10.69 17.69 91.88
C ASP A 37 11.12 16.89 90.64
N GLN A 38 11.16 15.55 90.76
CA GLN A 38 11.47 14.66 89.62
C GLN A 38 10.40 14.72 88.52
N LEU A 39 9.13 14.83 88.91
CA LEU A 39 8.00 14.94 87.98
C LEU A 39 8.04 16.28 87.25
N ALA A 40 8.26 17.38 87.97
CA ALA A 40 8.45 18.72 87.39
C ALA A 40 9.66 18.78 86.44
N ALA A 41 10.77 18.11 86.77
CA ALA A 41 11.93 18.02 85.90
C ALA A 41 11.64 17.24 84.60
N ARG A 42 10.83 16.17 84.69
CA ARG A 42 10.37 15.42 83.51
C ARG A 42 9.38 16.21 82.67
N ASP A 43 8.45 16.92 83.29
CA ASP A 43 7.52 17.81 82.59
C ASP A 43 8.27 18.92 81.84
N ALA A 44 9.27 19.52 82.47
CA ALA A 44 10.14 20.50 81.81
C ALA A 44 10.90 19.92 80.60
N LEU A 45 11.31 18.64 80.66
CA LEU A 45 11.93 17.96 79.53
C LEU A 45 10.92 17.68 78.41
N ILE A 46 9.71 17.24 78.76
CA ILE A 46 8.62 17.02 77.80
C ILE A 46 8.30 18.32 77.07
N GLU A 47 8.18 19.43 77.79
CA GLU A 47 7.93 20.75 77.18
C GLU A 47 9.07 21.17 76.24
N ARG A 48 10.34 20.95 76.62
CA ARG A 48 11.48 21.20 75.73
C ARG A 48 11.46 20.33 74.48
N LEU A 49 11.08 19.06 74.60
CA LEU A 49 10.98 18.14 73.47
C LEU A 49 9.81 18.51 72.55
N ARG A 50 8.66 18.90 73.12
CA ARG A 50 7.51 19.42 72.37
C ARG A 50 7.87 20.69 71.60
N ALA A 51 8.56 21.64 72.23
CA ALA A 51 9.03 22.85 71.57
C ALA A 51 10.01 22.56 70.42
N ARG A 52 10.93 21.60 70.61
CA ARG A 52 11.86 21.17 69.55
C ARG A 52 11.14 20.46 68.39
N LEU A 53 10.14 19.63 68.68
CA LEU A 53 9.32 18.98 67.65
C LEU A 53 8.51 20.01 66.86
N ALA A 54 7.86 20.96 67.53
CA ALA A 54 7.11 22.03 66.86
C ALA A 54 8.00 22.91 65.97
N ALA A 55 9.24 23.19 66.39
CA ALA A 55 10.21 23.90 65.56
C ALA A 55 10.61 23.08 64.32
N LEU A 56 10.84 21.77 64.48
CA LEU A 56 11.17 20.88 63.36
C LEU A 56 9.99 20.66 62.42
N GLU A 57 8.77 20.53 62.92
CA GLU A 57 7.54 20.40 62.12
C GLU A 57 7.22 21.69 61.36
N GLY A 58 7.58 22.86 61.90
CA GLY A 58 7.50 24.14 61.20
C GLY A 58 8.52 24.29 60.06
N ASP A 59 9.71 23.68 60.19
CA ASP A 59 10.81 23.76 59.22
C ASP A 59 10.88 22.54 58.26
N ALA A 60 10.10 21.48 58.49
CA ALA A 60 10.13 20.25 57.71
C ALA A 60 9.33 20.33 56.40
N ALA A 61 9.97 20.87 55.35
CA ALA A 61 9.72 20.55 53.94
C ALA A 61 8.38 20.92 53.23
N PRO A 62 7.56 21.92 53.64
CA PRO A 62 6.49 22.42 52.75
C PRO A 62 7.10 23.07 51.50
N SER A 63 8.16 23.87 51.66
CA SER A 63 8.69 24.72 50.59
C SER A 63 9.24 23.98 49.37
N LEU A 64 9.85 22.79 49.54
CA LEU A 64 10.34 22.00 48.40
C LEU A 64 9.20 21.28 47.68
N VAL A 65 8.25 20.72 48.44
CA VAL A 65 7.07 20.05 47.88
C VAL A 65 6.21 21.07 47.14
N ASP A 66 5.98 22.24 47.73
CA ASP A 66 5.25 23.35 47.14
C ASP A 66 5.96 23.88 45.88
N ALA A 67 7.29 24.05 45.92
CA ALA A 67 8.06 24.47 44.75
C ALA A 67 8.01 23.45 43.61
N LEU A 68 8.05 22.15 43.92
CA LEU A 68 7.90 21.08 42.92
C LEU A 68 6.48 21.04 42.35
N LEU A 69 5.45 21.24 43.17
CA LEU A 69 4.07 21.33 42.71
C LEU A 69 3.85 22.52 41.79
N GLU A 70 4.40 23.68 42.11
CA GLU A 70 4.39 24.84 41.21
C GLU A 70 5.13 24.57 39.90
N GLN A 71 6.28 23.90 39.97
CA GLN A 71 7.07 23.58 38.78
C GLN A 71 6.32 22.60 37.87
N VAL A 72 5.65 21.59 38.44
CA VAL A 72 4.77 20.67 37.71
C VAL A 72 3.55 21.39 37.13
N ALA A 73 2.95 22.33 37.85
CA ALA A 73 1.85 23.16 37.35
C ALA A 73 2.30 23.99 36.13
N ARG A 74 3.45 24.66 36.22
CA ARG A 74 4.03 25.43 35.10
C ARG A 74 4.33 24.54 33.89
N PHE A 75 4.87 23.33 34.09
CA PHE A 75 5.10 22.40 32.98
C PHE A 75 3.81 21.89 32.35
N ARG A 76 2.76 21.65 33.14
CA ARG A 76 1.44 21.28 32.64
C ARG A 76 0.82 22.40 31.82
N GLU A 77 0.92 23.64 32.28
CA GLU A 77 0.44 24.81 31.52
C GLU A 77 1.25 25.04 30.25
N GLN A 78 2.58 24.90 30.29
CA GLN A 78 3.43 25.00 29.10
C GLN A 78 3.11 23.91 28.08
N LEU A 79 2.86 22.67 28.55
CA LEU A 79 2.39 21.59 27.69
C LEU A 79 1.01 21.91 27.15
N GLN A 80 0.05 22.36 27.97
CA GLN A 80 -1.27 22.77 27.50
C GLN A 80 -1.25 23.96 26.55
N GLN A 81 -0.25 24.85 26.60
CA GLN A 81 -0.10 25.94 25.62
C GLN A 81 0.59 25.47 24.33
N ARG A 82 1.49 24.50 24.40
CA ARG A 82 2.15 23.88 23.23
C ARG A 82 1.26 22.88 22.51
N GLU A 83 0.52 22.08 23.26
CA GLU A 83 -0.51 21.14 22.81
C GLU A 83 -1.84 21.87 22.56
N GLY A 84 -2.02 23.05 23.17
CA GLY A 84 -3.21 23.87 23.05
C GLY A 84 -3.36 24.50 21.69
N GLY A 85 -4.08 23.82 20.83
CA GLY A 85 -5.32 24.36 20.26
C GLY A 85 -5.19 25.43 19.18
N ALA A 86 -4.17 26.29 19.15
CA ALA A 86 -4.06 27.33 18.13
C ALA A 86 -3.67 26.74 16.77
N VAL A 87 -2.63 25.89 16.74
CA VAL A 87 -2.24 25.16 15.53
C VAL A 87 -3.30 24.14 15.16
N GLU A 88 -3.86 23.43 16.14
CA GLU A 88 -4.92 22.46 15.92
C GLU A 88 -6.22 23.12 15.41
N ALA A 89 -6.61 24.28 15.95
CA ALA A 89 -7.75 25.05 15.47
C ALA A 89 -7.50 25.63 14.08
N ALA A 90 -6.28 26.10 13.80
CA ALA A 90 -5.91 26.54 12.45
C ALA A 90 -6.00 25.40 11.43
N LEU A 91 -5.53 24.20 11.79
CA LEU A 91 -5.68 23.01 10.94
C LEU A 91 -7.15 22.60 10.79
N ARG A 92 -7.95 22.64 11.86
CA ARG A 92 -9.40 22.37 11.80
C ARG A 92 -10.12 23.35 10.87
N GLN A 93 -9.81 24.64 10.96
CA GLN A 93 -10.35 25.67 10.07
C GLN A 93 -9.95 25.45 8.61
N GLU A 94 -8.70 25.04 8.37
CA GLU A 94 -8.23 24.74 7.01
C GLU A 94 -8.90 23.49 6.43
N ILE A 95 -9.12 22.45 7.26
CA ILE A 95 -9.87 21.25 6.86
C ILE A 95 -11.31 21.62 6.50
N GLU A 96 -11.97 22.45 7.29
CA GLU A 96 -13.33 22.94 7.00
C GLU A 96 -13.36 23.71 5.67
N ARG A 97 -12.43 24.66 5.48
CA ARG A 97 -12.29 25.43 4.23
C ARG A 97 -12.08 24.53 3.02
N LEU A 98 -11.19 23.55 3.11
CA LEU A 98 -10.91 22.61 2.03
C LEU A 98 -12.09 21.69 1.75
N SER A 99 -12.83 21.29 2.80
CA SER A 99 -14.03 20.46 2.65
C SER A 99 -15.12 21.22 1.91
N GLU A 100 -15.36 22.49 2.25
CA GLU A 100 -16.32 23.34 1.54
C GLU A 100 -15.93 23.53 0.06
N GLN A 101 -14.64 23.73 -0.22
CA GLN A 101 -14.13 23.84 -1.59
C GLN A 101 -14.30 22.54 -2.38
N LEU A 102 -14.10 21.39 -1.75
CA LEU A 102 -14.33 20.09 -2.37
C LEU A 102 -15.82 19.90 -2.68
N GLU A 103 -16.71 20.21 -1.74
CA GLU A 103 -18.16 20.12 -1.98
C GLU A 103 -18.61 21.05 -3.11
N GLU A 104 -18.08 22.27 -3.20
CA GLU A 104 -18.37 23.18 -4.30
C GLU A 104 -17.87 22.63 -5.64
N LYS A 105 -16.66 22.07 -5.68
CA LYS A 105 -16.12 21.43 -6.88
C LYS A 105 -16.89 20.18 -7.29
N GLU A 106 -17.37 19.38 -6.33
CA GLU A 106 -18.26 18.25 -6.59
C GLU A 106 -19.60 18.71 -7.17
N ARG A 107 -20.19 19.78 -6.62
CA ARG A 107 -21.42 20.38 -7.17
C ARG A 107 -21.18 20.92 -8.58
N GLU A 108 -20.05 21.57 -8.85
CA GLU A 108 -19.68 22.01 -10.20
C GLU A 108 -19.52 20.81 -11.16
N ALA A 109 -18.86 19.73 -10.72
CA ALA A 109 -18.70 18.52 -11.51
C ALA A 109 -20.04 17.86 -11.81
N GLN A 110 -20.96 17.79 -10.84
CA GLN A 110 -22.32 17.29 -11.05
C GLN A 110 -23.14 18.18 -11.99
N ARG A 111 -22.99 19.51 -11.90
CA ARG A 111 -23.59 20.46 -12.86
C ARG A 111 -23.03 20.23 -14.26
N ARG A 112 -21.72 20.05 -14.40
CA ARG A 112 -21.09 19.70 -15.68
C ARG A 112 -21.62 18.37 -16.19
N ALA A 113 -21.71 17.33 -15.36
CA ALA A 113 -22.26 16.03 -15.70
C ALA A 113 -23.74 16.06 -16.16
N SER A 114 -24.54 16.97 -15.60
CA SER A 114 -25.95 17.17 -15.97
C SER A 114 -26.17 18.13 -17.15
N GLN A 115 -25.14 18.92 -17.51
CA GLN A 115 -24.62 18.96 -18.89
C GLN A 115 -25.51 18.47 -20.03
N PRO A 116 -26.28 19.31 -20.75
CA PRO A 116 -26.84 18.93 -22.05
C PRO A 116 -25.77 18.43 -23.03
N GLY A 117 -24.52 18.88 -22.86
CA GLY A 117 -23.36 18.41 -23.62
C GLY A 117 -23.13 16.91 -23.49
N HIS A 118 -23.21 16.35 -22.29
CA HIS A 118 -23.03 14.90 -22.10
C HIS A 118 -24.18 14.06 -22.66
N ALA A 119 -25.41 14.59 -22.68
CA ALA A 119 -26.51 13.95 -23.37
C ALA A 119 -26.26 13.91 -24.90
N ARG A 120 -25.81 15.04 -25.47
CA ARG A 120 -25.42 15.11 -26.90
C ARG A 120 -24.25 14.19 -27.23
N GLU A 121 -23.25 14.06 -26.36
CA GLU A 121 -22.13 13.12 -26.53
C GLU A 121 -22.62 11.66 -26.58
N ARG A 122 -23.57 11.29 -25.72
CA ARG A 122 -24.20 9.95 -25.74
C ARG A 122 -24.98 9.71 -27.03
N GLU A 123 -25.74 10.70 -27.49
CA GLU A 123 -26.46 10.62 -28.78
C GLU A 123 -25.49 10.47 -29.96
N VAL A 124 -24.42 11.25 -29.99
CA VAL A 124 -23.37 11.13 -31.02
C VAL A 124 -22.71 9.76 -30.99
N ALA A 125 -22.44 9.20 -29.81
CA ALA A 125 -21.89 7.85 -29.68
C ALA A 125 -22.85 6.78 -30.24
N LEU A 126 -24.14 6.89 -29.95
CA LEU A 126 -25.17 5.99 -30.50
C LEU A 126 -25.26 6.11 -32.03
N LEU A 127 -25.28 7.33 -32.56
CA LEU A 127 -25.33 7.57 -34.01
C LEU A 127 -24.09 7.02 -34.71
N ARG A 128 -22.89 7.23 -34.16
CA ARG A 128 -21.65 6.66 -34.70
C ARG A 128 -21.70 5.14 -34.76
N ARG A 129 -22.25 4.50 -33.72
CA ARG A 129 -22.44 3.05 -33.71
C ARG A 129 -23.42 2.59 -34.79
N GLN A 130 -24.57 3.26 -34.91
CA GLN A 130 -25.56 2.94 -35.95
C GLN A 130 -25.00 3.11 -37.36
N VAL A 131 -24.25 4.17 -37.60
CA VAL A 131 -23.57 4.40 -38.89
C VAL A 131 -22.57 3.29 -39.18
N ALA A 132 -21.74 2.91 -38.21
CA ALA A 132 -20.78 1.82 -38.39
C ALA A 132 -21.48 0.47 -38.66
N GLU A 133 -22.60 0.19 -38.00
CA GLU A 133 -23.40 -1.01 -38.27
C GLU A 133 -24.02 -0.97 -39.67
N GLN A 134 -24.51 0.19 -40.11
CA GLN A 134 -25.06 0.36 -41.45
C GLN A 134 -23.99 0.23 -42.54
N GLU A 135 -22.79 0.76 -42.32
CA GLU A 135 -21.65 0.59 -43.23
C GLU A 135 -21.24 -0.87 -43.36
N ARG A 136 -21.22 -1.62 -42.25
CA ARG A 136 -20.97 -3.08 -42.29
C ARG A 136 -22.03 -3.81 -43.09
N ALA A 137 -23.31 -3.49 -42.89
CA ALA A 137 -24.40 -4.09 -43.64
C ALA A 137 -24.32 -3.78 -45.15
N ARG A 138 -23.98 -2.53 -45.50
CA ARG A 138 -23.74 -2.11 -46.90
C ARG A 138 -22.58 -2.89 -47.51
N ALA A 139 -21.44 -2.97 -46.83
CA ALA A 139 -20.28 -3.72 -47.29
C ALA A 139 -20.59 -5.20 -47.51
N ALA A 140 -21.35 -5.83 -46.61
CA ALA A 140 -21.82 -7.20 -46.77
C ALA A 140 -22.72 -7.37 -48.00
N SER A 141 -23.67 -6.45 -48.20
CA SER A 141 -24.54 -6.43 -49.39
C SER A 141 -23.72 -6.30 -50.68
N ASP A 142 -22.72 -5.43 -50.71
CA ASP A 142 -21.87 -5.21 -51.89
C ASP A 142 -21.03 -6.44 -52.24
N VAL A 143 -20.57 -7.20 -51.25
CA VAL A 143 -19.87 -8.47 -51.47
C VAL A 143 -20.81 -9.50 -52.08
N LEU A 144 -22.02 -9.64 -51.53
CA LEU A 144 -23.02 -10.57 -52.07
C LEU A 144 -23.43 -10.21 -53.50
N CYS A 145 -23.65 -8.93 -53.79
CA CYS A 145 -23.99 -8.46 -55.14
C CYS A 145 -22.87 -8.79 -56.14
N ARG A 146 -21.60 -8.57 -55.74
CA ARG A 146 -20.45 -8.93 -56.58
C ARG A 146 -20.33 -10.44 -56.80
N SER A 147 -20.56 -11.25 -55.77
CA SER A 147 -20.54 -12.72 -55.89
C SER A 147 -21.61 -13.22 -56.85
N LEU A 148 -22.86 -12.78 -56.67
CA LEU A 148 -23.99 -13.16 -57.52
C LEU A 148 -23.79 -12.73 -58.97
N ALA A 149 -23.23 -11.54 -59.21
CA ALA A 149 -22.89 -11.10 -60.56
C ALA A 149 -21.79 -11.99 -61.18
N GLY A 150 -20.78 -12.37 -60.38
CA GLY A 150 -19.72 -13.30 -60.78
C GLY A 150 -20.27 -14.68 -61.19
N GLU A 151 -21.11 -15.27 -60.35
CA GLU A 151 -21.79 -16.55 -60.62
C GLU A 151 -22.67 -16.47 -61.87
N THR A 152 -23.44 -15.39 -62.01
CA THR A 152 -24.27 -15.17 -63.21
C THR A 152 -23.41 -15.11 -64.48
N HIS A 153 -22.28 -14.42 -64.43
CA HIS A 153 -21.34 -14.37 -65.55
C HIS A 153 -20.70 -15.73 -65.84
N GLN A 154 -20.36 -16.50 -64.80
CA GLN A 154 -19.83 -17.86 -64.96
C GLN A 154 -20.87 -18.78 -65.60
N LEU A 155 -22.10 -18.77 -65.12
CA LEU A 155 -23.21 -19.54 -65.70
C LEU A 155 -23.45 -19.18 -67.16
N ARG A 156 -23.45 -17.88 -67.50
CA ARG A 156 -23.57 -17.42 -68.91
C ARG A 156 -22.42 -17.95 -69.78
N ARG A 157 -21.17 -17.95 -69.29
CA ARG A 157 -20.02 -18.50 -70.02
C ARG A 157 -20.15 -20.01 -70.22
N THR A 158 -20.57 -20.76 -69.19
CA THR A 158 -20.80 -22.20 -69.29
C THR A 158 -21.94 -22.53 -70.27
N LEU A 159 -23.04 -21.77 -70.22
CA LEU A 159 -24.14 -21.91 -71.16
C LEU A 159 -23.70 -21.61 -72.60
N ALA A 160 -22.89 -20.56 -72.82
CA ALA A 160 -22.34 -20.26 -74.14
C ALA A 160 -21.41 -21.38 -74.65
N ALA A 161 -20.54 -21.92 -73.79
CA ALA A 161 -19.64 -23.02 -74.15
C ALA A 161 -20.42 -24.31 -74.48
N THR A 162 -21.42 -24.66 -73.67
CA THR A 162 -22.29 -25.81 -73.93
C THR A 162 -23.13 -25.63 -75.18
N ALA A 163 -23.65 -24.42 -75.45
CA ALA A 163 -24.32 -24.10 -76.70
C ALA A 163 -23.38 -24.27 -77.91
N HIS A 164 -22.13 -23.80 -77.83
CA HIS A 164 -21.14 -24.00 -78.89
C HIS A 164 -20.83 -25.49 -79.11
N MET A 165 -20.68 -26.28 -78.04
CA MET A 165 -20.50 -27.73 -78.16
C MET A 165 -21.69 -28.40 -78.85
N CYS A 166 -22.91 -28.05 -78.46
CA CYS A 166 -24.12 -28.58 -79.09
C CYS A 166 -24.21 -28.20 -80.57
N GLN A 167 -23.89 -26.96 -80.92
CA GLN A 167 -23.82 -26.50 -82.31
C GLN A 167 -22.75 -27.26 -83.11
N HIS A 168 -21.58 -27.52 -82.53
CA HIS A 168 -20.53 -28.30 -83.17
C HIS A 168 -20.98 -29.74 -83.41
N LEU A 169 -21.59 -30.39 -82.40
CA LEU A 169 -22.12 -31.74 -82.54
C LEU A 169 -23.20 -31.82 -83.62
N ALA A 170 -24.13 -30.85 -83.67
CA ALA A 170 -25.14 -30.78 -84.72
C ALA A 170 -24.49 -30.73 -86.12
N LYS A 171 -23.51 -29.83 -86.33
CA LYS A 171 -22.75 -29.76 -87.59
C LYS A 171 -22.03 -31.06 -87.94
N CYS A 172 -21.43 -31.75 -86.96
CA CYS A 172 -20.79 -33.04 -87.19
C CYS A 172 -21.78 -34.14 -87.57
N LEU A 173 -22.99 -34.13 -86.98
CA LEU A 173 -24.05 -35.06 -87.34
C LEU A 173 -24.57 -34.78 -88.75
N ASP A 174 -24.77 -33.52 -89.12
CA ASP A 174 -25.17 -33.13 -90.48
C ASP A 174 -24.12 -33.56 -91.51
N ALA A 175 -22.83 -33.37 -91.22
CA ALA A 175 -21.73 -33.80 -92.09
C ALA A 175 -21.63 -35.33 -92.22
N ARG A 176 -21.93 -36.08 -91.15
CA ARG A 176 -21.95 -37.55 -91.17
C ARG A 176 -23.18 -38.10 -91.90
N GLN A 177 -24.33 -37.46 -91.79
CA GLN A 177 -25.53 -37.82 -92.54
C GLN A 177 -25.38 -37.52 -94.04
N GLY A 178 -24.59 -36.50 -94.41
CA GLY A 178 -24.17 -36.25 -95.79
C GLY A 178 -23.05 -37.17 -96.30
N ALA A 179 -22.41 -37.92 -95.40
CA ALA A 179 -21.28 -38.83 -95.66
C ALA A 179 -21.55 -40.24 -95.08
N GLU A 180 -22.78 -40.73 -95.17
CA GLU A 180 -23.08 -42.14 -94.93
C GLU A 180 -22.47 -42.98 -96.05
N GLY A 181 -21.23 -43.36 -95.81
CA GLY A 181 -20.42 -44.24 -96.62
C GLY A 181 -18.95 -44.08 -96.27
N GLU A 182 -18.57 -44.31 -95.01
CA GLU A 182 -17.32 -45.02 -94.62
C GLU A 182 -17.02 -44.89 -93.11
N GLN A 183 -16.66 -46.03 -92.53
CA GLN A 183 -16.40 -46.25 -91.10
C GLN A 183 -15.09 -45.58 -90.63
N SER A 184 -15.04 -45.07 -89.39
CA SER A 184 -13.77 -44.91 -88.65
C SER A 184 -13.92 -44.48 -87.18
N PRO A 185 -12.86 -44.64 -86.35
CA PRO A 185 -12.93 -45.20 -85.00
C PRO A 185 -12.74 -44.17 -83.88
N GLU A 186 -13.14 -44.56 -82.66
CA GLU A 186 -12.94 -43.82 -81.41
C GLU A 186 -11.46 -43.86 -80.92
N PRO A 187 -10.88 -42.72 -80.51
CA PRO A 187 -9.71 -42.73 -79.63
C PRO A 187 -9.85 -41.85 -78.36
N GLY A 188 -9.32 -42.36 -77.23
CA GLY A 188 -8.69 -41.49 -76.22
C GLY A 188 -9.33 -41.33 -74.82
N ARG A 189 -9.86 -42.38 -74.19
CA ARG A 189 -10.35 -42.31 -72.77
C ARG A 189 -9.22 -42.29 -71.73
N ALA A 190 -8.13 -43.03 -71.97
CA ALA A 190 -7.04 -43.19 -71.01
C ALA A 190 -6.28 -41.89 -70.66
N GLY A 191 -6.13 -40.95 -71.62
CA GLY A 191 -5.41 -39.69 -71.39
C GLY A 191 -6.16 -38.70 -70.48
N ARG A 192 -7.49 -38.71 -70.52
CA ARG A 192 -8.32 -37.86 -69.65
C ARG A 192 -8.35 -38.37 -68.22
N GLU A 193 -8.41 -39.70 -68.06
CA GLU A 193 -8.36 -40.36 -66.74
C GLU A 193 -7.00 -40.11 -66.05
N ALA A 194 -5.89 -40.18 -66.78
CA ALA A 194 -4.57 -39.84 -66.26
C ALA A 194 -4.45 -38.36 -65.82
N SER A 195 -5.03 -37.42 -66.58
CA SER A 195 -5.02 -35.99 -66.24
C SER A 195 -5.86 -35.69 -64.99
N VAL A 196 -7.01 -36.32 -64.84
CA VAL A 196 -7.85 -36.20 -63.63
C VAL A 196 -7.14 -36.80 -62.42
N GLN A 197 -6.47 -37.94 -62.58
CA GLN A 197 -5.73 -38.58 -61.51
C GLN A 197 -4.58 -37.70 -60.98
N ALA A 198 -3.82 -37.06 -61.87
CA ALA A 198 -2.75 -36.13 -61.50
C ALA A 198 -3.28 -34.90 -60.73
N ALA A 199 -4.45 -34.37 -61.12
CA ALA A 199 -5.09 -33.26 -60.41
C ALA A 199 -5.53 -33.66 -59.00
N ILE A 200 -6.05 -34.88 -58.83
CA ILE A 200 -6.45 -35.42 -57.53
C ILE A 200 -5.23 -35.58 -56.61
N GLU A 201 -4.10 -36.09 -57.11
CA GLU A 201 -2.86 -36.23 -56.33
C GLU A 201 -2.31 -34.89 -55.88
N ARG A 202 -2.32 -33.88 -56.77
CA ARG A 202 -1.92 -32.51 -56.42
C ARG A 202 -2.81 -31.93 -55.30
N LEU A 203 -4.13 -32.07 -55.42
CA LEU A 203 -5.07 -31.60 -54.39
C LEU A 203 -4.88 -32.34 -53.05
N ARG A 204 -4.51 -33.62 -53.09
CA ARG A 204 -4.20 -34.40 -51.88
C ARG A 204 -2.95 -33.87 -51.17
N GLU A 205 -1.89 -33.53 -51.91
CA GLU A 205 -0.69 -32.96 -51.31
C GLU A 205 -0.94 -31.54 -50.79
N GLU A 206 -1.68 -30.71 -51.53
CA GLU A 206 -2.09 -29.38 -51.06
C GLU A 206 -2.95 -29.49 -49.78
N ASN A 207 -3.87 -30.45 -49.70
CA ASN A 207 -4.66 -30.70 -48.49
C ASN A 207 -3.80 -31.16 -47.32
N ARG A 208 -2.77 -31.98 -47.58
CA ARG A 208 -1.80 -32.43 -46.58
C ARG A 208 -0.98 -31.25 -46.03
N LEU A 209 -0.49 -30.38 -46.90
CA LEU A 209 0.26 -29.18 -46.50
C LEU A 209 -0.63 -28.19 -45.73
N LEU A 210 -1.89 -28.00 -46.16
CA LEU A 210 -2.85 -27.16 -45.44
C LEU A 210 -3.12 -27.69 -44.04
N LYS A 211 -3.28 -29.01 -43.87
CA LYS A 211 -3.41 -29.64 -42.54
C LYS A 211 -2.20 -29.36 -41.66
N GLN A 212 -0.98 -29.48 -42.19
CA GLN A 212 0.24 -29.14 -41.45
C GLN A 212 0.26 -27.66 -41.02
N LYS A 213 -0.11 -26.74 -41.92
CA LYS A 213 -0.21 -25.31 -41.60
C LYS A 213 -1.26 -25.03 -40.53
N VAL A 214 -2.41 -25.70 -40.56
CA VAL A 214 -3.43 -25.58 -39.52
C VAL A 214 -2.90 -26.06 -38.17
N THR A 215 -2.24 -27.22 -38.13
CA THR A 215 -1.60 -27.71 -36.89
C THR A 215 -0.60 -26.71 -36.33
N HIS A 216 0.23 -26.12 -37.20
CA HIS A 216 1.19 -25.10 -36.80
C HIS A 216 0.49 -23.86 -36.23
N ILE A 217 -0.55 -23.35 -36.90
CA ILE A 217 -1.33 -22.20 -36.40
C ILE A 217 -1.98 -22.52 -35.04
N LEU A 218 -2.43 -23.75 -34.81
CA LEU A 218 -2.98 -24.16 -33.52
C LEU A 218 -1.93 -24.11 -32.40
N VAL A 219 -0.71 -24.59 -32.67
CA VAL A 219 0.41 -24.47 -31.70
C VAL A 219 0.69 -23.00 -31.39
N TYR A 220 0.82 -22.14 -32.42
CA TYR A 220 1.01 -20.71 -32.20
C TYR A 220 -0.13 -20.08 -31.40
N LYS A 221 -1.37 -20.46 -31.70
CA LYS A 221 -2.53 -19.98 -30.95
C LYS A 221 -2.40 -20.35 -29.46
N ASP A 222 -2.02 -21.59 -29.16
CA ASP A 222 -1.85 -22.04 -27.79
C ASP A 222 -0.67 -21.32 -27.08
N ASP A 223 0.42 -21.05 -27.81
CA ASP A 223 1.54 -20.23 -27.33
C ASP A 223 1.10 -18.79 -27.03
N PHE A 224 0.33 -18.15 -27.92
CA PHE A 224 -0.21 -16.80 -27.69
C PHE A 224 -1.17 -16.75 -26.51
N LEU A 225 -1.97 -17.80 -26.30
CA LEU A 225 -2.90 -17.88 -25.17
C LEU A 225 -2.16 -18.10 -23.85
N SER A 226 -1.13 -18.95 -23.84
CA SER A 226 -0.32 -19.19 -22.64
C SER A 226 0.49 -17.96 -22.24
N GLU A 227 1.09 -17.26 -23.20
CA GLU A 227 1.79 -15.99 -23.00
C GLU A 227 0.88 -14.90 -22.42
N ARG A 228 -0.34 -14.78 -22.95
CA ARG A 228 -1.34 -13.87 -22.39
C ARG A 228 -1.70 -14.23 -20.95
N ALA A 229 -1.90 -15.51 -20.66
CA ALA A 229 -2.21 -15.98 -19.31
C ALA A 229 -1.04 -15.72 -18.34
N ASP A 230 0.21 -15.83 -18.80
CA ASP A 230 1.40 -15.45 -18.03
C ASP A 230 1.44 -13.95 -17.73
N ARG A 231 1.15 -13.10 -18.73
CA ARG A 231 1.05 -11.65 -18.52
C ARG A 231 -0.02 -11.29 -17.49
N GLU A 232 -1.21 -11.90 -17.57
CA GLU A 232 -2.30 -11.67 -16.63
C GLU A 232 -1.91 -12.11 -15.21
N ARG A 233 -1.20 -13.25 -15.05
CA ARG A 233 -0.64 -13.68 -13.76
C ARG A 233 0.39 -12.68 -13.23
N ALA A 234 1.31 -12.21 -14.08
CA ALA A 234 2.33 -11.24 -13.70
C ALA A 234 1.71 -9.91 -13.27
N GLN A 235 0.70 -9.42 -14.00
CA GLN A 235 -0.06 -8.23 -13.63
C GLN A 235 -0.76 -8.40 -12.27
N GLY A 236 -1.39 -9.54 -12.03
CA GLY A 236 -1.99 -9.85 -10.72
C GLY A 236 -0.96 -9.81 -9.59
N ARG A 237 0.25 -10.35 -9.82
CA ARG A 237 1.33 -10.31 -8.82
C ARG A 237 1.86 -8.89 -8.58
N ILE A 238 1.96 -8.08 -9.63
CA ILE A 238 2.34 -6.67 -9.51
C ILE A 238 1.32 -5.92 -8.66
N GLN A 239 0.03 -6.07 -8.95
CA GLN A 239 -1.03 -5.41 -8.19
C GLN A 239 -1.02 -5.83 -6.72
N GLU A 240 -0.83 -7.13 -6.43
CA GLU A 240 -0.71 -7.63 -5.06
C GLU A 240 0.49 -7.03 -4.33
N LEU A 241 1.64 -6.91 -5.01
CA LEU A 241 2.83 -6.28 -4.45
C LEU A 241 2.63 -4.78 -4.23
N GLU A 242 1.96 -4.07 -5.14
CA GLU A 242 1.58 -2.67 -4.97
C GLU A 242 0.68 -2.47 -3.75
N ASP A 243 -0.32 -3.34 -3.57
CA ASP A 243 -1.22 -3.31 -2.41
C ASP A 243 -0.45 -3.58 -1.11
N GLN A 244 0.49 -4.53 -1.12
CA GLN A 244 1.37 -4.82 0.01
C GLN A 244 2.28 -3.63 0.32
N LEU A 245 2.87 -3.00 -0.69
CA LEU A 245 3.69 -1.78 -0.52
C LEU A 245 2.85 -0.64 0.04
N ALA A 246 1.63 -0.43 -0.45
CA ALA A 246 0.71 0.58 0.08
C ALA A 246 0.29 0.28 1.53
N ALA A 247 0.08 -0.99 1.88
CA ALA A 247 -0.20 -1.41 3.26
C ALA A 247 1.01 -1.16 4.18
N LEU A 248 2.21 -1.54 3.76
CA LEU A 248 3.45 -1.32 4.50
C LEU A 248 3.76 0.17 4.64
N GLN A 249 3.53 0.97 3.60
CA GLN A 249 3.71 2.42 3.65
C GLN A 249 2.74 3.06 4.64
N ARG A 250 1.46 2.63 4.67
CA ARG A 250 0.50 3.03 5.69
C ARG A 250 0.96 2.62 7.09
N GLN A 251 1.47 1.40 7.27
CA GLN A 251 1.99 0.94 8.56
C GLN A 251 3.22 1.74 9.00
N ALA A 252 4.14 2.05 8.10
CA ALA A 252 5.31 2.87 8.36
C ALA A 252 4.92 4.32 8.72
N SER A 253 3.94 4.90 8.01
CA SER A 253 3.41 6.23 8.34
C SER A 253 2.75 6.27 9.73
N ARG A 254 2.07 5.19 10.13
CA ARG A 254 1.46 5.05 11.46
C ARG A 254 2.48 4.84 12.58
N GLY A 255 3.64 4.26 12.26
CA GLY A 255 4.77 4.09 13.19
C GLY A 255 5.69 5.32 13.29
N GLN A 256 5.53 6.31 12.40
CA GLN A 256 6.29 7.57 12.41
C GLN A 256 5.56 8.73 13.11
N ASP A 257 4.40 8.48 13.73
CA ASP A 257 3.77 9.47 14.60
C ASP A 257 4.72 9.79 15.78
N PRO A 258 5.19 11.03 15.97
CA PRO A 258 6.15 11.39 17.02
C PRO A 258 5.50 11.45 18.41
N GLN A 259 4.87 10.37 18.87
CA GLN A 259 4.47 10.24 20.27
C GLN A 259 5.43 9.30 21.02
N LYS A 260 6.37 9.95 21.73
CA LYS A 260 7.10 9.50 22.94
C LYS A 260 7.64 8.06 22.93
N PRO A 261 8.98 7.86 22.89
CA PRO A 261 9.58 6.61 23.36
C PRO A 261 9.45 6.54 24.89
N GLY A 262 8.31 6.00 25.34
CA GLY A 262 8.03 5.71 26.74
C GLY A 262 8.54 4.34 27.12
N SER A 263 9.64 4.33 27.89
CA SER A 263 9.98 3.30 28.88
C SER A 263 10.43 1.94 28.35
N CYS A 264 11.74 1.83 28.06
CA CYS A 264 12.50 0.60 28.26
C CYS A 264 12.24 0.04 29.66
N ARG A 265 11.58 -1.11 29.78
CA ARG A 265 11.68 -1.98 30.96
C ARG A 265 12.67 -3.09 30.66
N THR A 266 13.94 -2.82 30.95
CA THR A 266 14.91 -3.88 31.22
C THR A 266 14.60 -4.50 32.56
N HIS A 267 14.25 -5.78 32.61
CA HIS A 267 14.49 -6.61 33.80
C HIS A 267 14.64 -8.10 33.44
N THR A 268 15.84 -8.58 33.76
CA THR A 268 16.12 -9.86 34.44
C THR A 268 16.25 -11.12 33.57
N GLY A 269 17.48 -11.64 33.56
CA GLY A 269 17.83 -12.90 32.92
C GLY A 269 17.22 -14.11 33.61
N ALA A 270 17.04 -15.16 32.80
CA ALA A 270 16.99 -16.54 33.24
C ALA A 270 17.63 -17.42 32.15
N GLN A 271 18.37 -18.43 32.61
CA GLN A 271 19.30 -19.29 31.90
C GLN A 271 18.76 -20.04 30.66
N PRO A 272 19.67 -20.54 29.79
CA PRO A 272 19.33 -21.38 28.66
C PRO A 272 19.08 -22.84 29.08
N PRO A 273 18.10 -23.56 28.51
CA PRO A 273 18.08 -25.00 28.56
C PRO A 273 18.71 -25.59 27.29
N LYS A 274 19.85 -26.24 27.52
CA LYS A 274 20.18 -27.63 27.15
C LYS A 274 19.68 -28.18 25.80
N TYR A 275 20.67 -28.61 25.03
CA TYR A 275 20.73 -29.67 24.01
C TYR A 275 19.46 -30.53 23.81
N SER A 276 19.12 -30.80 22.54
CA SER A 276 18.68 -32.10 22.00
C SER A 276 18.56 -32.01 20.47
N GLU A 277 19.69 -32.19 19.79
CA GLU A 277 19.94 -33.15 18.71
C GLU A 277 18.71 -33.83 18.04
N THR A 278 18.50 -33.58 16.74
CA THR A 278 18.06 -34.60 15.77
C THR A 278 18.46 -34.22 14.35
N ASP A 279 19.54 -34.87 13.91
CA ASP A 279 19.94 -35.35 12.58
C ASP A 279 19.53 -34.69 11.25
N ALA A 280 20.59 -34.35 10.51
CA ALA A 280 20.90 -34.68 9.11
C ALA A 280 19.94 -34.24 7.98
N LEU A 281 20.41 -33.35 7.10
CA LEU A 281 21.33 -33.73 6.00
C LEU A 281 22.01 -32.50 5.36
N GLU A 282 23.33 -32.53 5.42
CA GLU A 282 24.37 -31.93 4.57
C GLU A 282 24.10 -32.09 3.05
N LEU A 283 24.57 -31.33 2.04
CA LEU A 283 25.70 -30.42 1.69
C LEU A 283 25.37 -29.86 0.26
N PRO A 284 26.23 -29.13 -0.49
CA PRO A 284 26.99 -27.91 -0.20
C PRO A 284 26.79 -26.80 -1.28
N ALA A 285 27.23 -25.59 -0.96
CA ALA A 285 27.66 -24.60 -1.96
C ALA A 285 29.16 -24.80 -2.29
N PRO A 286 29.65 -24.38 -3.47
CA PRO A 286 31.04 -23.98 -3.62
C PRO A 286 31.19 -22.46 -3.74
N ALA A 287 31.99 -22.00 -2.79
CA ALA A 287 32.72 -20.74 -2.67
C ALA A 287 33.20 -20.06 -3.96
N GLY A 288 33.37 -18.73 -3.88
CA GLY A 288 34.20 -18.00 -4.82
C GLY A 288 34.33 -16.49 -4.57
N GLN A 289 35.12 -16.12 -3.55
CA GLN A 289 35.97 -14.92 -3.51
C GLN A 289 35.34 -13.53 -3.22
N ARG A 290 35.59 -13.06 -1.99
CA ARG A 290 36.01 -11.67 -1.66
C ARG A 290 37.51 -11.73 -1.26
N PRO A 291 38.23 -10.65 -0.89
CA PRO A 291 37.88 -9.21 -0.78
C PRO A 291 38.96 -8.26 -1.36
N GLY A 292 38.69 -6.94 -1.41
CA GLY A 292 39.77 -5.97 -1.56
C GLY A 292 39.36 -4.50 -1.69
N THR A 293 39.31 -3.81 -0.54
CA THR A 293 39.94 -2.50 -0.29
C THR A 293 39.49 -1.24 -1.06
N GLY A 294 39.09 -0.20 -0.31
CA GLY A 294 39.36 1.19 -0.71
C GLY A 294 38.27 2.22 -0.45
N SER A 295 38.20 2.76 0.77
CA SER A 295 37.66 4.10 1.01
C SER A 295 38.47 5.16 0.26
N GLN A 296 37.80 6.19 -0.26
CA GLN A 296 38.11 7.60 0.06
C GLN A 296 37.11 8.57 -0.56
N CYS A 297 36.56 9.43 0.29
CA CYS A 297 36.00 10.72 -0.08
C CYS A 297 37.08 11.60 -0.71
N LEU A 298 36.73 12.50 -1.64
CA LEU A 298 37.07 13.94 -1.59
C LEU A 298 36.59 14.71 -2.83
N ALA A 299 35.98 15.86 -2.52
CA ALA A 299 36.03 17.16 -3.19
C ALA A 299 35.26 17.44 -4.50
N ALA A 300 34.34 18.40 -4.38
CA ALA A 300 33.95 19.34 -5.43
C ALA A 300 35.11 20.33 -5.72
N PRO A 301 35.10 21.03 -6.87
CA PRO A 301 34.62 22.42 -6.83
C PRO A 301 33.92 22.91 -8.12
N GLY A 302 33.15 23.99 -8.02
CA GLY A 302 32.76 24.81 -9.16
C GLY A 302 31.37 25.42 -9.05
N GLU A 303 31.22 26.48 -8.25
CA GLU A 303 30.06 27.36 -8.28
C GLU A 303 29.94 28.05 -9.65
N GLY A 304 28.71 28.12 -10.16
CA GLY A 304 28.40 28.85 -11.38
C GLY A 304 26.93 28.78 -11.78
N GLY A 305 26.08 29.52 -11.08
CA GLY A 305 24.83 30.09 -11.63
C GLY A 305 23.62 29.16 -11.78
N ARG A 306 22.67 29.27 -10.84
CA ARG A 306 21.23 29.09 -11.12
C ARG A 306 20.61 30.48 -11.32
N PRO A 307 19.55 30.61 -12.15
CA PRO A 307 18.21 30.53 -11.59
C PRO A 307 17.29 29.68 -12.48
N GLY A 308 16.60 28.68 -11.93
CA GLY A 308 15.17 28.88 -11.68
C GLY A 308 14.43 27.62 -12.10
N GLY A 309 14.28 26.69 -11.15
CA GLY A 309 13.46 25.51 -11.33
C GLY A 309 11.99 25.88 -11.22
N ALA A 310 11.25 25.69 -12.31
CA ALA A 310 9.86 25.30 -12.23
C ALA A 310 9.82 23.79 -12.52
N ALA A 311 9.38 23.03 -11.53
CA ALA A 311 9.11 21.62 -11.68
C ALA A 311 8.03 21.42 -12.76
N GLN A 312 8.38 20.72 -13.82
CA GLN A 312 7.45 19.85 -14.53
C GLN A 312 8.08 18.46 -14.55
N SER A 313 7.74 17.69 -13.53
CA SER A 313 8.04 16.28 -13.48
C SER A 313 7.29 15.56 -14.61
N GLY A 314 8.04 14.87 -15.46
CA GLY A 314 7.61 13.65 -16.15
C GLY A 314 6.60 13.81 -17.29
N GLN A 315 7.07 14.26 -18.45
CA GLN A 315 6.49 13.88 -19.74
C GLN A 315 7.65 13.46 -20.65
N GLY A 316 7.45 12.44 -21.47
CA GLY A 316 8.50 11.69 -22.13
C GLY A 316 9.35 12.60 -23.02
N GLU A 317 10.63 12.71 -22.71
CA GLU A 317 11.58 13.29 -23.65
C GLU A 317 12.14 12.14 -24.49
N LEU A 318 11.79 12.11 -25.77
CA LEU A 318 12.35 11.19 -26.73
C LEU A 318 13.79 11.65 -27.03
N GLN A 319 14.78 10.79 -26.82
CA GLN A 319 16.18 11.14 -27.01
C GLN A 319 16.73 10.52 -28.29
N CYS A 320 17.52 11.30 -29.04
CA CYS A 320 18.28 10.77 -30.16
C CYS A 320 19.34 9.78 -29.65
N PRO A 321 19.39 8.54 -30.16
CA PRO A 321 20.34 7.52 -29.68
C PRO A 321 21.80 7.82 -30.04
N HIS A 322 22.06 8.78 -30.92
CA HIS A 322 23.41 9.09 -31.41
C HIS A 322 24.07 10.29 -30.71
N CYS A 323 23.30 11.34 -30.42
CA CYS A 323 23.83 12.57 -29.80
C CYS A 323 23.17 12.92 -28.46
N LEU A 324 22.18 12.12 -28.02
CA LEU A 324 21.41 12.32 -26.77
C LEU A 324 20.66 13.67 -26.69
N GLN A 325 20.47 14.33 -27.83
CA GLN A 325 19.59 15.50 -27.94
C GLN A 325 18.16 15.09 -27.54
N GLY A 326 17.56 15.81 -26.60
CA GLY A 326 16.20 15.61 -26.14
C GLY A 326 15.17 16.30 -27.03
N PHE A 327 14.08 15.60 -27.32
CA PHE A 327 12.92 16.05 -28.07
C PHE A 327 11.68 15.82 -27.22
N GLY A 328 10.72 16.73 -27.27
CA GLY A 328 9.43 16.51 -26.60
C GLY A 328 8.61 15.41 -27.30
N ASP A 329 7.64 14.83 -26.58
CA ASP A 329 6.72 13.81 -27.13
C ASP A 329 5.99 14.27 -28.41
N GLU A 330 5.73 15.58 -28.57
CA GLU A 330 5.09 16.14 -29.77
C GLU A 330 6.04 16.29 -30.97
N GLN A 331 7.35 16.10 -30.78
CA GLN A 331 8.41 16.33 -31.76
C GLN A 331 8.94 15.03 -32.39
N GLY A 332 8.17 13.94 -32.35
CA GLY A 332 8.60 12.62 -32.84
C GLY A 332 9.05 12.59 -34.31
N GLU A 333 8.42 13.37 -35.19
CA GLU A 333 8.83 13.47 -36.59
C GLU A 333 10.17 14.23 -36.77
N GLU A 334 10.44 15.20 -35.91
CA GLU A 334 11.68 15.97 -35.90
C GLU A 334 12.84 15.11 -35.37
N LEU A 335 12.59 14.29 -34.34
CA LEU A 335 13.53 13.29 -33.87
C LEU A 335 13.91 12.28 -34.97
N LEU A 336 12.94 11.77 -35.73
CA LEU A 336 13.21 10.79 -36.79
C LEU A 336 14.06 11.41 -37.92
N ARG A 337 13.78 12.66 -38.30
CA ARG A 337 14.58 13.40 -39.28
C ARG A 337 15.99 13.66 -38.77
N HIS A 338 16.09 14.11 -37.53
CA HIS A 338 17.36 14.35 -36.87
C HIS A 338 18.19 13.05 -36.72
N ALA A 339 17.57 11.94 -36.33
CA ALA A 339 18.25 10.65 -36.21
C ALA A 339 18.79 10.17 -37.56
N ALA A 340 18.08 10.43 -38.67
CA ALA A 340 18.56 10.09 -40.02
C ALA A 340 19.77 10.93 -40.46
N GLU A 341 19.86 12.18 -40.02
CA GLU A 341 20.98 13.09 -40.32
C GLU A 341 22.16 12.90 -39.35
N CYS A 342 21.89 12.56 -38.10
CA CYS A 342 22.88 12.38 -37.03
C CYS A 342 23.72 11.09 -37.21
N CYS A 343 23.34 10.21 -38.14
CA CYS A 343 24.10 9.01 -38.52
C CYS A 343 25.19 9.25 -39.59
N LEU A 344 25.40 10.48 -40.05
CA LEU A 344 26.43 10.86 -41.03
C LEU A 344 27.65 11.49 -40.36
#